data_AF-A0A6M6E793-F1
#
_entry.id   AF-A0A6M6E793-F1
#
_cell.length_a   1.000
_cell.length_b   1.000
_cell.length_c   1.000
_cell.angle_alpha   90.00
_cell.angle_beta   90.00
_cell.angle_gamma   90.00
#
_symmetry.space_group_name_H-M   'P 1'
#
loop_
_entity.id
_entity.type
_entity.pdbx_description
1 polymer ?
#
loop_
_entity_poly.entity_id
_entity_poly.type
_entity_poly.pdbx_seq_one_letter_code
_entity_poly.pdbx_strand_id
1 'polypeptide(L)'
;MGAVPTYKKFKVINEMVKVEKNFAICLLCEIAEVLRSGYYKWLKRQISPSKKQREDEELKQKIKRCHRKFRGIYRYRRIQIWLKVVYDLHVNHKRIQRLMREMKIQAVIRKKRRYYGRKEAFLFQIVLSTEIFFSHFKSECFHLHTFQTASEVNDAVHQYIHVYNHERFQKKLNNLSPYQYRTQDA
;
A
#
# COMPACT_ATOMS: atom_id res chain seq x y z
N MET A 1 27.38 -17.17 16.63
CA MET A 1 26.70 -17.00 15.33
C MET A 1 25.32 -17.63 15.43
N GLY A 2 24.25 -16.91 15.07
CA GLY A 2 22.87 -17.42 15.24
C GLY A 2 22.54 -18.52 14.23
N ALA A 3 21.82 -19.56 14.68
CA ALA A 3 21.38 -20.65 13.81
C ALA A 3 20.60 -20.11 12.60
N VAL A 4 20.98 -20.54 11.40
CA VAL A 4 20.31 -20.12 10.16
C VAL A 4 18.90 -20.72 10.11
N PRO A 5 17.84 -19.92 9.94
CA PRO A 5 16.48 -20.43 9.83
C PRO A 5 16.31 -21.46 8.71
N THR A 6 15.53 -22.52 8.97
CA THR A 6 15.34 -23.66 8.05
C THR A 6 14.86 -23.24 6.66
N TYR A 7 14.00 -22.21 6.55
CA TYR A 7 13.50 -21.74 5.26
C TYR A 7 14.60 -21.12 4.38
N LYS A 8 15.63 -20.53 4.98
CA LYS A 8 16.79 -20.00 4.24
C LYS A 8 17.63 -21.16 3.71
N LYS A 9 17.82 -22.21 4.52
CA LYS A 9 18.50 -23.45 4.10
C LYS A 9 17.80 -24.08 2.90
N PHE A 10 16.47 -24.24 2.95
CA PHE A 10 15.70 -24.76 1.81
C PHE A 10 15.79 -23.88 0.56
N LYS A 11 15.85 -22.56 0.73
CA LYS A 11 16.00 -21.62 -0.39
C LYS A 11 17.33 -21.83 -1.11
N VAL A 12 18.44 -21.96 -0.38
CA VAL A 12 19.77 -22.22 -0.94
C VAL A 12 19.81 -23.56 -1.68
N ILE A 13 19.27 -24.63 -1.07
CA ILE A 13 19.17 -25.95 -1.71
C ILE A 13 18.42 -25.85 -3.05
N ASN A 14 17.28 -25.15 -3.06
CA ASN A 14 16.48 -24.97 -4.27
C ASN A 14 17.15 -24.07 -5.33
N GLU A 15 17.98 -23.12 -4.93
CA GLU A 15 18.81 -22.32 -5.86
C GLU A 15 19.93 -23.17 -6.47
N MET A 16 20.63 -23.97 -5.67
CA MET A 16 21.69 -24.88 -6.13
C MET A 16 21.17 -25.92 -7.13
N VAL A 17 20.03 -26.55 -6.83
CA VAL A 17 19.38 -27.53 -7.73
C VAL A 17 18.97 -26.91 -9.07
N LYS A 18 18.67 -25.60 -9.10
CA LYS A 18 18.30 -24.89 -10.35
C LYS A 18 19.50 -24.56 -11.22
N VAL A 19 20.64 -24.25 -10.61
CA VAL A 19 21.89 -23.91 -11.31
C VAL A 19 22.57 -25.18 -11.82
N GLU A 20 22.62 -26.21 -11.00
CA GLU A 20 23.28 -27.49 -11.32
C GLU A 20 22.27 -28.64 -11.20
N LYS A 21 21.79 -29.12 -12.35
CA LYS A 21 20.72 -30.14 -12.43
C LYS A 21 21.12 -31.53 -11.92
N ASN A 22 22.39 -31.77 -11.64
CA ASN A 22 22.92 -33.11 -11.31
C ASN A 22 23.17 -33.34 -9.82
N PHE A 23 22.90 -32.38 -8.93
CA PHE A 23 23.08 -32.61 -7.50
C PHE A 23 21.94 -33.44 -6.91
N ALA A 24 22.32 -34.50 -6.20
CA ALA A 24 21.38 -35.28 -5.40
C ALA A 24 20.84 -34.43 -4.23
N ILE A 25 19.51 -34.22 -4.21
CA ILE A 25 18.82 -33.46 -3.15
C ILE A 25 19.10 -34.06 -1.76
N CYS A 26 19.31 -35.38 -1.67
CA CYS A 26 19.69 -36.04 -0.43
C CYS A 26 20.97 -35.45 0.18
N LEU A 27 22.04 -35.32 -0.62
CA LEU A 27 23.34 -34.83 -0.18
C LEU A 27 23.26 -33.36 0.26
N LEU A 28 22.52 -32.53 -0.49
CA LEU A 28 22.32 -31.12 -0.14
C LEU A 28 21.52 -30.94 1.17
N CYS A 29 20.53 -31.80 1.42
CA CYS A 29 19.78 -31.79 2.67
C CYS A 29 20.65 -32.25 3.86
N GLU A 30 21.53 -33.22 3.64
CA GLU A 30 22.46 -33.75 4.64
C GLU A 30 23.49 -32.69 5.05
N ILE A 31 24.16 -32.06 4.08
CA ILE A 31 25.13 -30.97 4.32
C ILE A 31 24.48 -29.79 5.07
N ALA A 32 23.23 -29.47 4.73
CA ALA A 32 22.51 -28.37 5.35
C ALA A 32 21.87 -28.74 6.71
N GLU A 33 22.01 -29.99 7.18
CA GLU A 33 21.38 -30.49 8.41
C GLU A 33 19.85 -30.26 8.42
N VAL A 34 19.17 -30.62 7.32
CA VAL A 34 17.70 -30.51 7.20
C VAL A 34 17.08 -31.79 6.69
N LEU A 35 15.88 -32.09 7.18
CA LEU A 35 15.10 -33.24 6.71
C LEU A 35 14.63 -33.07 5.26
N ARG A 36 14.88 -34.08 4.43
CA ARG A 36 14.44 -34.15 3.01
C ARG A 36 12.93 -33.99 2.85
N SER A 37 12.13 -34.59 3.73
CA SER A 37 10.67 -34.45 3.74
C SER A 37 10.23 -33.00 3.99
N GLY A 38 10.98 -32.26 4.81
CA GLY A 38 10.78 -30.83 5.05
C GLY A 38 11.01 -29.99 3.80
N TYR A 39 12.04 -30.31 3.02
CA TYR A 39 12.34 -29.67 1.74
C TYR A 39 11.19 -29.83 0.75
N TYR A 40 10.72 -31.06 0.49
CA TYR A 40 9.61 -31.26 -0.45
C TYR A 40 8.29 -30.66 0.04
N LYS A 41 8.03 -30.66 1.36
CA LYS A 41 6.88 -29.95 1.94
C LYS A 41 6.98 -28.44 1.73
N TRP A 42 8.18 -27.87 1.80
CA TRP A 42 8.44 -26.46 1.48
C TRP A 42 8.29 -26.20 -0.03
N LEU A 43 8.82 -27.08 -0.88
CA LEU A 43 8.73 -26.99 -2.34
C LEU A 43 7.27 -27.02 -2.83
N LYS A 44 6.46 -27.93 -2.28
CA LYS A 44 5.03 -28.05 -2.58
C LYS A 44 4.25 -26.76 -2.27
N ARG A 45 4.62 -26.04 -1.19
CA ARG A 45 4.01 -24.74 -0.85
C ARG A 45 4.35 -23.63 -1.85
N GLN A 46 5.44 -23.76 -2.60
CA GLN A 46 5.81 -22.80 -3.65
C GLN A 46 5.09 -23.11 -4.97
N ILE A 47 4.93 -24.39 -5.31
CA ILE A 47 4.32 -24.84 -6.57
C ILE A 47 2.79 -24.78 -6.53
N SER A 48 2.19 -25.15 -5.39
CA SER A 48 0.73 -25.20 -5.22
C SER A 48 0.30 -24.20 -4.14
N PRO A 49 0.10 -22.92 -4.50
CA PRO A 49 -0.33 -21.91 -3.54
C PRO A 49 -1.72 -22.24 -3.00
N SER A 50 -1.85 -22.21 -1.68
CA SER A 50 -3.12 -22.35 -0.96
C SER A 50 -4.11 -21.28 -1.42
N LYS A 51 -5.42 -21.56 -1.31
CA LYS A 51 -6.49 -20.59 -1.59
C LYS A 51 -6.22 -19.23 -0.95
N LYS A 52 -5.77 -19.22 0.30
CA LYS A 52 -5.43 -17.99 1.05
C LYS A 52 -4.23 -17.23 0.46
N GLN A 53 -3.25 -17.93 -0.11
CA GLN A 53 -2.11 -17.28 -0.77
C GLN A 53 -2.53 -16.64 -2.10
N ARG A 54 -3.45 -17.28 -2.83
CA ARG A 54 -4.04 -16.69 -4.05
C ARG A 54 -4.82 -15.42 -3.72
N GLU A 55 -5.67 -15.45 -2.69
CA GLU A 55 -6.38 -14.26 -2.19
C GLU A 55 -5.42 -13.15 -1.74
N ASP A 56 -4.32 -13.50 -1.06
CA ASP A 56 -3.31 -12.53 -0.66
C ASP A 56 -2.61 -11.91 -1.89
N GLU A 57 -2.37 -12.68 -2.95
CA GLU A 57 -1.75 -12.17 -4.19
C GLU A 57 -2.69 -11.25 -4.96
N GLU A 58 -3.97 -11.60 -5.07
CA GLU A 58 -5.00 -10.71 -5.63
C GLU A 58 -5.12 -9.41 -4.83
N LEU A 59 -5.09 -9.51 -3.51
CA LEU A 59 -5.12 -8.35 -2.62
C LEU A 59 -3.86 -7.49 -2.79
N LYS A 60 -2.69 -8.10 -2.95
CA LYS A 60 -1.43 -7.40 -3.27
C LYS A 60 -1.54 -6.63 -4.59
N GLN A 61 -2.13 -7.22 -5.62
CA GLN A 61 -2.36 -6.53 -6.90
C GLN A 61 -3.29 -5.32 -6.74
N LYS A 62 -4.39 -5.46 -6.00
CA LYS A 62 -5.32 -4.34 -5.70
C LYS A 62 -4.62 -3.23 -4.90
N ILE A 63 -3.80 -3.58 -3.92
CA ILE A 63 -2.99 -2.63 -3.14
C ILE A 63 -2.00 -1.87 -4.05
N LYS A 64 -1.30 -2.56 -4.96
CA LYS A 64 -0.40 -1.93 -5.94
C LYS A 64 -1.15 -0.95 -6.86
N ARG A 65 -2.34 -1.34 -7.34
CA ARG A 65 -3.20 -0.46 -8.15
C ARG A 65 -3.58 0.81 -7.38
N CYS A 66 -3.99 0.67 -6.12
CA CYS A 66 -4.31 1.80 -5.25
C CYS A 66 -3.10 2.72 -5.06
N HIS A 67 -1.93 2.13 -4.76
CA HIS A 67 -0.69 2.88 -4.52
C HIS A 67 -0.29 3.70 -5.75
N ARG A 68 -0.32 3.12 -6.95
CA ARG A 68 -0.06 3.84 -8.20
C ARG A 68 -1.09 4.94 -8.46
N LYS A 69 -2.38 4.64 -8.28
CA LYS A 69 -3.48 5.59 -8.53
C LYS A 69 -3.35 6.85 -7.67
N PHE A 70 -3.03 6.69 -6.39
CA PHE A 70 -2.88 7.81 -5.45
C PHE A 70 -1.43 8.20 -5.19
N ARG A 71 -0.50 7.89 -6.11
CA ARG A 71 0.93 8.28 -6.05
C ARG A 71 1.58 7.98 -4.68
N GLY A 72 1.19 6.88 -4.04
CA GLY A 72 1.70 6.46 -2.74
C GLY A 72 1.28 7.31 -1.53
N ILE A 73 0.35 8.25 -1.68
CA ILE A 73 -0.18 9.08 -0.58
C ILE A 73 -0.94 8.22 0.44
N TYR A 74 -1.65 7.19 -0.02
CA TYR A 74 -2.51 6.39 0.83
C TYR A 74 -1.71 5.41 1.69
N ARG A 75 -1.87 5.54 3.02
CA ARG A 75 -1.38 4.56 4.00
C ARG A 75 -2.36 3.40 4.16
N TYR A 76 -1.92 2.29 4.76
CA TYR A 76 -2.69 1.06 4.93
C TYR A 76 -4.14 1.24 5.43
N ARG A 77 -4.41 2.20 6.34
CA ARG A 77 -5.79 2.50 6.80
C ARG A 77 -6.66 3.14 5.70
N ARG A 78 -6.10 4.02 4.88
CA ARG A 78 -6.81 4.61 3.73
C ARG A 78 -7.00 3.60 2.60
N ILE A 79 -6.03 2.72 2.40
CA ILE A 79 -6.16 1.60 1.45
C ILE A 79 -7.29 0.66 1.86
N GLN A 80 -7.47 0.40 3.17
CA GLN A 80 -8.60 -0.38 3.67
C GLN A 80 -9.95 0.23 3.26
N ILE A 81 -10.11 1.54 3.47
CA ILE A 81 -11.31 2.27 3.08
C ILE A 81 -11.51 2.18 1.57
N TRP A 82 -10.45 2.42 0.79
CA TRP A 82 -10.52 2.34 -0.66
C TRP A 82 -10.92 0.95 -1.17
N LEU A 83 -10.38 -0.12 -0.58
CA LEU A 83 -10.74 -1.50 -0.93
C LEU A 83 -12.21 -1.81 -0.60
N LYS A 84 -12.71 -1.28 0.53
CA LYS A 84 -14.12 -1.41 0.90
C LYS A 84 -15.01 -0.67 -0.09
N VAL A 85 -14.70 0.59 -0.43
CA VAL A 85 -15.59 1.39 -1.30
C VAL A 85 -15.55 0.91 -2.76
N VAL A 86 -14.39 0.51 -3.27
CA VAL A 86 -14.22 0.21 -4.71
C VAL A 86 -14.54 -1.24 -5.05
N TYR A 87 -14.29 -2.18 -4.13
CA TYR A 87 -14.45 -3.62 -4.39
C TYR A 87 -15.38 -4.33 -3.40
N ASP A 88 -16.01 -3.58 -2.49
CA ASP A 88 -16.79 -4.12 -1.37
C ASP A 88 -16.01 -5.12 -0.48
N LEU A 89 -14.69 -4.97 -0.43
CA LEU A 89 -13.83 -5.90 0.29
C LEU A 89 -13.60 -5.48 1.74
N HIS A 90 -14.15 -6.27 2.66
CA HIS A 90 -13.98 -6.10 4.10
C HIS A 90 -12.70 -6.79 4.59
N VAL A 91 -11.57 -6.07 4.51
CA VAL A 91 -10.25 -6.58 4.93
C VAL A 91 -9.78 -5.90 6.20
N ASN A 92 -9.18 -6.66 7.12
CA ASN A 92 -8.53 -6.08 8.31
C ASN A 92 -7.28 -5.26 7.93
N HIS A 93 -7.17 -4.04 8.43
CA HIS A 93 -6.02 -3.15 8.21
C HIS A 93 -4.66 -3.78 8.57
N LYS A 94 -4.59 -4.71 9.54
CA LYS A 94 -3.35 -5.44 9.90
C LYS A 94 -2.88 -6.34 8.76
N ARG A 95 -3.81 -6.99 8.05
CA ARG A 95 -3.52 -7.83 6.87
C ARG A 95 -2.92 -6.97 5.76
N ILE A 96 -3.54 -5.83 5.46
CA ILE A 96 -3.05 -4.87 4.47
C ILE A 96 -1.65 -4.38 4.84
N GLN A 97 -1.43 -4.02 6.11
CA GLN A 97 -0.13 -3.56 6.59
C GLN A 97 0.96 -4.64 6.42
N ARG A 98 0.66 -5.91 6.73
CA ARG A 98 1.59 -7.02 6.49
C ARG A 98 1.94 -7.14 5.00
N LEU A 99 0.94 -7.16 4.12
CA LEU A 99 1.16 -7.30 2.68
C LEU A 99 1.94 -6.11 2.09
N MET A 100 1.69 -4.88 2.56
CA MET A 100 2.50 -3.72 2.18
C MET A 100 3.96 -3.87 2.59
N ARG A 101 4.24 -4.36 3.82
CA ARG A 101 5.61 -4.61 4.30
C ARG A 101 6.33 -5.67 3.46
N GLU A 102 5.64 -6.76 3.10
CA GLU A 102 6.18 -7.81 2.24
C GLU A 102 6.58 -7.28 0.85
N MET A 103 5.76 -6.41 0.27
CA MET A 103 6.05 -5.77 -1.02
C MET A 103 7.02 -4.59 -0.92
N LYS A 104 7.51 -4.26 0.28
CA LYS A 104 8.32 -3.06 0.56
C LYS A 104 7.66 -1.75 0.10
N ILE A 105 6.32 -1.72 0.05
CA ILE A 105 5.55 -0.54 -0.32
C ILE A 105 5.33 0.32 0.92
N GLN A 106 5.76 1.58 0.84
CA GLN A 106 5.54 2.57 1.88
C GLN A 106 4.69 3.72 1.37
N ALA A 107 3.95 4.34 2.28
CA ALA A 107 3.21 5.55 1.98
C ALA A 107 4.15 6.76 2.10
N VAL A 108 3.97 7.75 1.24
CA VAL A 108 4.73 9.00 1.32
C VAL A 108 4.29 9.76 2.57
N ILE A 109 5.22 9.93 3.52
CA ILE A 109 4.94 10.57 4.81
C ILE A 109 5.20 12.07 4.68
N ARG A 110 4.16 12.88 4.86
CA ARG A 110 4.29 14.34 4.98
C ARG A 110 5.05 14.70 6.26
N LYS A 111 5.97 15.68 6.19
CA LYS A 111 6.58 16.27 7.39
C LYS A 111 5.47 16.87 8.27
N LYS A 112 5.48 16.56 9.58
CA LYS A 112 4.54 17.15 10.54
C LYS A 112 4.89 18.63 10.71
N ARG A 113 3.92 19.53 10.49
CA ARG A 113 4.09 20.96 10.80
C ARG A 113 4.13 21.15 12.32
N ARG A 114 5.01 22.04 12.79
CA ARG A 114 5.01 22.50 14.18
C ARG A 114 3.67 23.16 14.48
N TYR A 115 3.08 22.85 15.63
CA TYR A 115 1.82 23.41 16.06
C TYR A 115 2.09 24.81 16.64
N TYR A 116 1.59 25.86 15.99
CA TYR A 116 1.84 27.26 16.37
C TYR A 116 0.70 27.86 17.22
N GLY A 117 0.00 27.04 18.00
CA GLY A 117 -1.16 27.48 18.78
C GLY A 117 -2.45 27.59 17.96
N ARG A 118 -3.59 27.64 18.64
CA ARG A 118 -4.91 27.84 18.05
C ARG A 118 -5.15 29.36 18.01
N LYS A 119 -5.03 30.01 16.85
CA LYS A 119 -5.67 31.33 16.67
C LYS A 119 -7.16 31.07 16.57
N GLU A 120 -7.96 31.78 17.36
CA GLU A 120 -9.42 31.64 17.33
C GLU A 120 -9.91 31.86 15.89
N ALA A 121 -10.50 30.82 15.31
CA ALA A 121 -11.13 30.88 14.01
C ALA A 121 -12.56 31.40 14.23
N PHE A 122 -12.70 32.72 14.35
CA PHE A 122 -14.00 33.35 14.26
C PHE A 122 -14.47 33.24 12.80
N LEU A 123 -15.61 32.57 12.61
CA LEU A 123 -16.43 32.52 11.39
C LEU A 123 -15.76 31.92 10.14
N PHE A 124 -16.20 30.74 9.69
CA PHE A 124 -16.61 30.49 8.30
C PHE A 124 -17.24 29.09 8.18
N GLN A 125 -18.54 29.06 8.39
CA GLN A 125 -19.43 28.03 7.85
C GLN A 125 -19.62 28.34 6.36
N ILE A 126 -18.69 27.91 5.48
CA ILE A 126 -18.88 27.75 4.03
C ILE A 126 -17.73 26.85 3.53
N VAL A 127 -18.08 25.70 2.96
CA VAL A 127 -17.23 24.75 2.20
C VAL A 127 -15.97 24.25 2.94
N LEU A 128 -16.06 23.06 3.57
CA LEU A 128 -14.96 22.11 3.81
C LEU A 128 -13.53 22.72 3.84
N SER A 129 -13.30 23.68 4.74
CA SER A 129 -12.04 24.34 5.09
C SER A 129 -10.96 24.34 3.99
N THR A 130 -10.84 25.48 3.30
CA THR A 130 -9.71 25.85 2.43
C THR A 130 -8.35 25.49 3.04
N GLU A 131 -8.17 25.60 4.35
CA GLU A 131 -6.93 25.25 5.06
C GLU A 131 -6.56 23.76 4.95
N ILE A 132 -7.54 22.86 5.04
CA ILE A 132 -7.31 21.42 4.91
C ILE A 132 -6.96 21.09 3.46
N PHE A 133 -7.70 21.66 2.49
CA PHE A 133 -7.42 21.50 1.07
C PHE A 133 -6.00 21.97 0.73
N PHE A 134 -5.63 23.22 1.04
CA PHE A 134 -4.31 23.76 0.71
C PHE A 134 -3.17 23.03 1.42
N SER A 135 -3.39 22.53 2.64
CA SER A 135 -2.40 21.69 3.31
C SER A 135 -2.16 20.38 2.57
N HIS A 136 -3.22 19.74 2.08
CA HIS A 136 -3.11 18.50 1.34
C HIS A 136 -2.52 18.75 -0.04
N PHE A 137 -3.04 19.74 -0.75
CA PHE A 137 -2.61 20.16 -2.07
C PHE A 137 -1.10 20.43 -2.15
N LYS A 138 -0.52 21.20 -1.21
CA LYS A 138 0.94 21.42 -1.16
C LYS A 138 1.71 20.10 -0.99
N SER A 139 1.27 19.24 -0.07
CA SER A 139 1.99 18.00 0.25
C SER A 139 1.78 16.84 -0.73
N GLU A 140 0.64 16.81 -1.40
CA GLU A 140 0.17 15.70 -2.25
C GLU A 140 0.30 16.05 -3.74
N CYS A 141 0.35 17.34 -4.10
CA CYS A 141 0.63 17.82 -5.45
C CYS A 141 2.06 18.39 -5.51
N PHE A 142 2.33 19.59 -4.99
CA PHE A 142 3.61 20.27 -5.21
C PHE A 142 4.85 19.59 -4.65
N HIS A 143 4.76 18.91 -3.50
CA HIS A 143 5.92 18.26 -2.90
C HIS A 143 6.28 16.90 -3.55
N LEU A 144 5.41 16.39 -4.42
CA LEU A 144 5.60 15.11 -5.10
C LEU A 144 5.93 15.26 -6.59
N HIS A 145 5.93 16.49 -7.12
CA HIS A 145 6.14 16.78 -8.54
C HIS A 145 7.18 17.88 -8.69
N THR A 146 7.97 17.77 -9.75
CA THR A 146 8.80 18.85 -10.29
C THR A 146 8.14 19.32 -11.56
N PHE A 147 7.86 20.62 -11.67
CA PHE A 147 7.24 21.22 -12.84
C PHE A 147 8.26 22.06 -13.58
N GLN A 148 8.26 21.98 -14.91
CA GLN A 148 9.15 22.77 -15.76
C GLN A 148 8.43 24.00 -16.34
N THR A 149 7.10 23.95 -16.45
CA THR A 149 6.30 25.02 -17.05
C THR A 149 5.09 25.41 -16.21
N ALA A 150 4.59 26.63 -16.41
CA ALA A 150 3.38 27.11 -15.75
C ALA A 150 2.11 26.34 -16.19
N SER A 151 2.09 25.85 -17.45
CA SER A 151 0.99 25.04 -17.97
C SER A 151 0.87 23.72 -17.20
N GLU A 152 1.98 23.02 -16.98
CA GLU A 152 2.01 21.77 -16.20
C GLU A 152 1.50 21.96 -14.78
N VAL A 153 1.84 23.10 -14.15
CA VAL A 153 1.33 23.44 -12.82
C VAL A 153 -0.18 23.55 -12.87
N ASN A 154 -0.73 24.26 -13.85
CA ASN A 154 -2.17 24.48 -13.97
C ASN A 154 -2.93 23.16 -14.19
N ASP A 155 -2.44 22.31 -15.10
CA ASP A 155 -3.01 20.99 -15.36
C ASP A 155 -2.99 20.11 -14.10
N ALA A 156 -1.89 20.15 -13.34
CA ALA A 156 -1.77 19.42 -12.09
C ALA A 156 -2.72 19.94 -11.00
N VAL A 157 -2.96 21.26 -10.95
CA VAL A 157 -3.97 21.86 -10.05
C VAL A 157 -5.36 21.35 -10.40
N HIS A 158 -5.76 21.45 -11.66
CA HIS A 158 -7.09 21.01 -12.12
C HIS A 158 -7.29 19.51 -11.87
N GLN A 159 -6.29 18.69 -12.21
CA GLN A 159 -6.34 17.25 -11.95
C GLN A 159 -6.46 16.95 -10.45
N TYR A 160 -5.71 17.67 -9.60
CA TYR A 160 -5.78 17.47 -8.15
C TYR A 160 -7.14 17.85 -7.58
N ILE A 161 -7.72 18.98 -8.00
CA ILE A 161 -9.05 19.42 -7.55
C ILE A 161 -10.10 18.37 -7.88
N HIS A 162 -10.07 17.83 -9.10
CA HIS A 162 -10.98 16.76 -9.51
C HIS A 162 -10.83 15.52 -8.61
N VAL A 163 -9.61 15.02 -8.44
CA VAL A 163 -9.33 13.85 -7.58
C VAL A 163 -9.74 14.11 -6.12
N TYR A 164 -9.51 15.33 -5.60
CA TYR A 164 -9.88 15.71 -4.25
C TYR A 164 -11.39 15.71 -4.04
N ASN A 165 -12.15 16.23 -5.00
CA ASN A 165 -13.59 16.38 -4.87
C ASN A 165 -14.34 15.08 -5.15
N HIS A 166 -13.89 14.28 -6.11
CA HIS A 166 -14.65 13.12 -6.61
C HIS A 166 -14.11 11.77 -6.13
N GLU A 167 -12.82 11.67 -5.77
CA GLU A 167 -12.18 10.37 -5.52
C GLU A 167 -11.59 10.23 -4.10
N ARG A 168 -11.53 11.32 -3.33
CA ARG A 168 -10.87 11.33 -2.02
C ARG A 168 -11.82 10.97 -0.90
N PHE A 169 -11.64 9.78 -0.33
CA PHE A 169 -12.42 9.35 0.82
C PHE A 169 -12.00 10.05 2.12
N GLN A 170 -12.95 10.73 2.76
CA GLN A 170 -12.72 11.43 4.01
C GLN A 170 -13.45 10.74 5.17
N LYS A 171 -12.70 10.38 6.23
CA LYS A 171 -13.29 9.76 7.43
C LYS A 171 -14.36 10.66 8.08
N LYS A 172 -14.18 11.99 8.01
CA LYS A 172 -15.17 12.97 8.51
C LYS A 172 -16.49 12.95 7.74
N LEU A 173 -16.47 12.49 6.48
CA LEU A 173 -17.62 12.42 5.58
C LEU A 173 -18.10 10.97 5.41
N ASN A 174 -18.05 10.16 6.47
CA ASN A 174 -18.43 8.74 6.42
C ASN A 174 -17.70 7.92 5.33
N ASN A 175 -16.46 8.30 5.01
CA ASN A 175 -15.63 7.72 3.94
C ASN A 175 -16.11 8.01 2.52
N LEU A 176 -16.95 9.01 2.33
CA LEU A 176 -17.37 9.51 1.02
C LEU A 176 -16.38 10.55 0.50
N SER A 177 -16.46 10.78 -0.80
CA SER A 177 -15.83 11.96 -1.41
C SER A 177 -16.62 13.24 -1.09
N PRO A 178 -15.98 14.42 -1.09
CA PRO A 178 -16.66 15.70 -0.91
C PRO A 178 -17.85 15.93 -1.85
N TYR A 179 -17.77 15.44 -3.09
CA TYR A 179 -18.88 15.52 -4.03
C TYR A 179 -20.03 14.60 -3.61
N GLN A 180 -19.75 13.32 -3.37
CA GLN A 180 -20.77 12.34 -2.98
C GLN A 180 -21.52 12.73 -1.70
N TYR A 181 -20.82 13.29 -0.72
CA TYR A 181 -21.44 13.77 0.51
C TYR A 181 -22.44 14.90 0.22
N ARG A 182 -22.09 15.86 -0.65
CA ARG A 182 -22.98 16.98 -1.01
C ARG A 182 -24.21 16.55 -1.81
N THR A 183 -24.09 15.50 -2.62
CA THR A 183 -25.19 14.99 -3.46
C THR A 183 -26.05 13.93 -2.77
N GLN A 184 -25.76 13.56 -1.52
CA GLN A 184 -26.58 12.63 -0.74
C GLN A 184 -27.68 13.35 0.07
N ASP A 185 -27.49 14.64 0.34
CA ASP A 185 -28.43 15.48 1.09
C ASP A 185 -29.41 16.26 0.18
N ALA A 186 -29.47 15.91 -1.12
CA ALA A 186 -30.35 16.50 -2.14
C ALA A 186 -31.28 15.42 -2.72
#